data_AF-R8MFB3-F1
#
_entry.id   AF-R8MFB3-F1
#
_cell.length_a   1.000
_cell.length_b   1.000
_cell.length_c   1.000
_cell.angle_alpha   90.00
_cell.angle_beta   90.00
_cell.angle_gamma   90.00
#
_symmetry.space_group_name_H-M   'P 1'
#
loop_
_entity.id
_entity.type
_entity.pdbx_description
1 polymer ?
#
loop_
_entity_poly.entity_id
_entity_poly.type
_entity_poly.pdbx_seq_one_letter_code
_entity_poly.pdbx_strand_id
1 'polypeptide(L)'
;MKNSDTKKQSKRQGRIKHPIRTPQQWDDLCKHTVILREQGMSYNQLAQQLGCNASSLHTELKKRGLHKQFRSREDIRREKWDDLCQKAVPLQEKGMAYPEIAKHLSCHVTNLRQELKKRGLWKGFSADQLRMQRAEKGKERWDTLCKQAVILHEQGMSYTTIGRKLDCPRAKLEVELKKRGLWNGISLEQRKEIARKRWDALCEQAKILRNKQKKSYKQIAKQLGCSDSVLVDELMKRKMWQGESAERIQKKWDEFCKQAVVLREQGMSYKHIAKQLGYNETTLIRKMKKRGLWQGFSREQIKENARKRWDNLCEQAVILRREQRLSYWKISLQLCCDSTMLGKELKKRGLYRKFHKYIKQDDYL
;
A
#
# COMPACT_ATOMS: atom_id res chain seq x y z
N MET A 1 23.33 16.06 23.81
CA MET A 1 23.11 15.16 24.97
C MET A 1 22.27 15.90 26.00
N LYS A 2 21.41 15.14 26.70
CA LYS A 2 20.51 15.51 27.81
C LYS A 2 19.09 15.94 27.40
N ASN A 3 18.22 14.94 27.47
CA ASN A 3 16.76 15.01 27.51
C ASN A 3 16.28 15.84 28.71
N SER A 4 15.28 16.69 28.50
CA SER A 4 14.52 17.33 29.56
C SER A 4 13.32 16.46 29.94
N ASP A 5 13.46 15.84 31.11
CA ASP A 5 12.43 15.08 31.82
C ASP A 5 11.24 15.97 32.23
N THR A 6 10.05 15.66 31.73
CA THR A 6 8.79 16.12 32.34
C THR A 6 8.28 15.05 33.31
N LYS A 7 8.77 15.10 34.55
CA LYS A 7 8.26 14.26 35.65
C LYS A 7 6.88 14.76 36.09
N LYS A 8 5.86 13.94 35.81
CA LYS A 8 4.52 14.03 36.41
C LYS A 8 4.63 14.01 37.95
N GLN A 9 4.15 15.07 38.59
CA GLN A 9 3.93 15.11 40.03
C GLN A 9 2.92 14.03 40.46
N SER A 10 3.41 13.06 41.24
CA SER A 10 2.58 12.07 41.93
C SER A 10 1.96 12.71 43.18
N LYS A 11 0.67 13.03 43.15
CA LYS A 11 -0.12 13.32 44.36
C LYS A 11 -0.27 12.04 45.19
N ARG A 12 0.64 11.77 46.13
CA ARG A 12 0.41 10.83 47.22
C ARG A 12 -0.34 11.56 48.34
N GLN A 13 -1.67 11.43 48.34
CA GLN A 13 -2.49 11.78 49.50
C GLN A 13 -2.11 10.86 50.68
N GLY A 14 -2.08 11.43 51.89
CA GLY A 14 -1.64 10.76 53.11
C GLY A 14 -2.43 9.48 53.41
N ARG A 15 -1.70 8.44 53.86
CA ARG A 15 -2.26 7.15 54.25
C ARG A 15 -3.02 7.33 55.58
N ILE A 16 -4.36 7.31 55.55
CA ILE A 16 -5.19 7.28 56.75
C ILE A 16 -4.82 6.02 57.55
N LYS A 17 -4.29 6.20 58.77
CA LYS A 17 -3.97 5.10 59.68
C LYS A 17 -5.30 4.66 60.34
N HIS A 18 -5.81 3.49 59.96
CA HIS A 18 -6.94 2.89 60.64
C HIS A 18 -6.49 2.32 62.01
N PRO A 19 -7.33 2.42 63.05
CA PRO A 19 -7.00 1.89 64.38
C PRO A 19 -6.73 0.38 64.31
N ILE A 20 -5.71 -0.06 65.04
CA ILE A 20 -5.38 -1.49 65.17
C ILE A 20 -6.47 -2.12 66.03
N ARG A 21 -7.18 -3.10 65.46
CA ARG A 21 -8.31 -3.78 66.12
C ARG A 21 -7.89 -5.11 66.71
N THR A 22 -8.50 -5.46 67.84
CA THR A 22 -8.31 -6.76 68.47
C THR A 22 -9.02 -7.88 67.68
N PRO A 23 -8.66 -9.15 67.88
CA PRO A 23 -9.35 -10.29 67.25
C PRO A 23 -10.86 -10.31 67.51
N GLN A 24 -11.28 -10.02 68.74
CA GLN A 24 -12.70 -9.96 69.14
C GLN A 24 -13.47 -8.88 68.36
N GLN A 25 -12.87 -7.69 68.20
CA GLN A 25 -13.46 -6.59 67.42
C GLN A 25 -13.63 -6.97 65.95
N TRP A 26 -12.70 -7.76 65.39
CA TRP A 26 -12.84 -8.28 64.04
C TRP A 26 -13.92 -9.37 63.93
N ASP A 27 -14.12 -10.19 64.96
CA ASP A 27 -15.17 -11.21 64.98
C ASP A 27 -16.55 -10.56 64.92
N ASP A 28 -16.78 -9.53 65.73
CA ASP A 28 -18.05 -8.80 65.77
C ASP A 28 -18.28 -8.01 64.47
N LEU A 29 -17.23 -7.36 63.94
CA LEU A 29 -17.31 -6.68 62.65
C LEU A 29 -17.58 -7.65 61.50
N CYS A 30 -16.97 -8.83 61.49
CA CYS A 30 -17.20 -9.82 60.44
C CYS A 30 -18.64 -10.37 60.52
N LYS A 31 -19.16 -10.66 61.72
CA LYS A 31 -20.56 -11.06 61.92
C LYS A 31 -21.54 -9.98 61.45
N HIS A 32 -21.29 -8.73 61.85
CA HIS A 32 -22.12 -7.59 61.43
C HIS A 32 -22.05 -7.34 59.92
N THR A 33 -20.87 -7.52 59.32
CA THR A 33 -20.68 -7.41 57.86
C THR A 33 -21.48 -8.45 57.10
N VAL A 34 -21.59 -9.68 57.60
CA VAL A 34 -22.40 -10.74 56.96
C VAL A 34 -23.89 -10.34 56.95
N ILE A 35 -24.42 -9.83 58.07
CA ILE A 35 -25.82 -9.37 58.18
C ILE A 35 -26.10 -8.20 57.22
N LEU A 36 -25.23 -7.18 57.23
CA LEU A 36 -25.40 -6.01 56.36
C LEU A 36 -25.23 -6.32 54.87
N ARG A 37 -24.45 -7.37 54.53
CA ARG A 37 -24.32 -7.86 53.14
C ARG A 37 -25.64 -8.50 52.69
N GLU A 38 -26.35 -9.24 53.54
CA GLU A 38 -27.63 -9.87 53.17
C GLU A 38 -28.69 -8.82 52.75
N GLN A 39 -28.53 -7.58 53.22
CA GLN A 39 -29.33 -6.41 52.82
C GLN A 39 -28.88 -5.77 51.49
N GLY A 40 -27.92 -6.36 50.78
CA GLY A 40 -27.52 -5.96 49.42
C GLY A 40 -26.36 -4.96 49.31
N MET A 41 -25.72 -4.58 50.42
CA MET A 41 -24.60 -3.62 50.39
C MET A 41 -23.29 -4.22 49.86
N SER A 42 -22.51 -3.42 49.14
CA SER A 42 -21.20 -3.83 48.62
C SER A 42 -20.10 -3.75 49.68
N TYR A 43 -19.05 -4.57 49.56
CA TYR A 43 -17.92 -4.56 50.51
C TYR A 43 -17.21 -3.21 50.61
N ASN A 44 -17.21 -2.40 49.56
CA ASN A 44 -16.62 -1.05 49.60
C ASN A 44 -17.46 -0.10 50.45
N GLN A 45 -18.79 -0.17 50.32
CA GLN A 45 -19.72 0.60 51.16
C GLN A 45 -19.64 0.14 52.62
N LEU A 46 -19.62 -1.18 52.85
CA LEU A 46 -19.48 -1.77 54.19
C LEU A 46 -18.14 -1.40 54.83
N ALA A 47 -17.05 -1.43 54.08
CA ALA A 47 -15.74 -1.04 54.60
C ALA A 47 -15.69 0.44 55.01
N GLN A 48 -16.28 1.32 54.19
CA GLN A 48 -16.40 2.74 54.49
C GLN A 48 -17.28 3.00 55.73
N GLN A 49 -18.43 2.33 55.82
CA GLN A 49 -19.37 2.45 56.94
C GLN A 49 -18.80 1.91 58.25
N LEU A 50 -18.01 0.83 58.18
CA LEU A 50 -17.36 0.21 59.33
C LEU A 50 -15.97 0.80 59.64
N GLY A 51 -15.61 1.93 59.00
CA GLY A 51 -14.37 2.66 59.24
C GLY A 51 -13.10 1.84 59.01
N CYS A 52 -13.12 0.91 58.04
CA CYS A 52 -12.04 -0.03 57.79
C CYS A 52 -11.64 -0.11 56.32
N ASN A 53 -10.45 -0.64 56.06
CA ASN A 53 -10.02 -0.85 54.68
C ASN A 53 -10.70 -2.10 54.10
N ALA A 54 -11.29 -1.98 52.92
CA ALA A 54 -11.95 -3.09 52.20
C ALA A 54 -11.05 -4.32 52.04
N SER A 55 -9.74 -4.12 51.82
CA SER A 55 -8.77 -5.23 51.71
C SER A 55 -8.53 -5.94 53.04
N SER A 56 -8.51 -5.20 54.15
CA SER A 56 -8.40 -5.77 55.50
C SER A 56 -9.66 -6.53 55.87
N LEU A 57 -10.83 -5.95 55.61
CA LEU A 57 -12.13 -6.61 55.81
C LEU A 57 -12.22 -7.93 55.02
N HIS A 58 -11.78 -7.93 53.76
CA HIS A 58 -11.78 -9.13 52.92
C HIS A 58 -10.85 -10.23 53.46
N THR A 59 -9.66 -9.84 53.93
CA THR A 59 -8.68 -10.76 54.51
C THR A 59 -9.20 -11.38 55.80
N GLU A 60 -9.81 -10.58 56.67
CA GLU A 60 -10.33 -11.03 57.96
C GLU A 60 -11.60 -11.87 57.83
N LEU A 61 -12.47 -11.59 56.85
CA LEU A 61 -13.60 -12.47 56.49
C LEU A 61 -13.14 -13.82 55.95
N LYS A 62 -12.07 -13.83 55.13
CA LYS A 62 -11.48 -15.05 54.57
C LYS A 62 -10.84 -15.92 55.65
N LYS A 63 -10.09 -15.33 56.58
CA LYS A 63 -9.48 -16.04 57.73
C LYS A 63 -10.51 -16.76 58.60
N ARG A 64 -11.72 -16.21 58.70
CA ARG A 64 -12.82 -16.73 59.54
C ARG A 64 -13.78 -17.67 58.81
N GLY A 65 -13.53 -17.98 57.54
CA GLY A 65 -14.42 -18.82 56.73
C GLY A 65 -15.80 -18.19 56.45
N LEU A 66 -16.01 -16.92 56.80
CA LEU A 66 -17.25 -16.17 56.56
C LEU A 66 -17.31 -15.55 55.16
N HIS A 67 -16.26 -15.74 54.38
CA HIS A 67 -16.22 -15.43 52.96
C HIS A 67 -17.01 -16.50 52.19
N LYS A 68 -18.32 -16.30 52.03
CA LYS A 68 -19.11 -17.08 51.06
C LYS A 68 -18.55 -16.79 49.66
N GLN A 69 -18.07 -17.83 48.97
CA GLN A 69 -17.67 -17.74 47.55
C GLN A 69 -18.80 -17.07 46.77
N PHE A 70 -18.54 -15.87 46.26
CA PHE A 70 -19.50 -15.19 45.41
C PHE A 70 -19.57 -15.90 44.06
N ARG A 71 -20.78 -15.96 43.49
CA ARG A 71 -20.97 -16.25 42.05
C ARG A 71 -20.03 -15.36 41.27
N SER A 72 -19.19 -15.98 40.45
CA SER A 72 -18.25 -15.25 39.62
C SER A 72 -19.02 -14.39 38.60
N ARG A 73 -18.37 -13.35 38.08
CA ARG A 73 -18.95 -12.54 37.00
C ARG A 73 -19.26 -13.42 35.78
N GLU A 74 -18.49 -14.49 35.62
CA GLU A 74 -18.64 -15.54 34.63
C GLU A 74 -19.94 -16.34 34.83
N ASP A 75 -20.33 -16.64 36.08
CA ASP A 75 -21.57 -17.37 36.38
C ASP A 75 -22.81 -16.54 36.02
N ILE A 76 -22.83 -15.26 36.41
CA ILE A 76 -23.91 -14.32 36.06
C ILE A 76 -24.02 -14.17 34.53
N ARG A 77 -22.89 -14.10 33.83
CA ARG A 77 -22.85 -14.04 32.37
C ARG A 77 -23.37 -15.32 31.74
N ARG A 78 -23.06 -16.49 32.32
CA ARG A 78 -23.52 -17.80 31.83
C ARG A 78 -25.03 -17.92 31.96
N GLU A 79 -25.59 -17.64 33.13
CA GLU A 79 -27.04 -17.67 33.40
C GLU A 79 -27.81 -16.75 32.44
N LYS A 80 -27.31 -15.53 32.20
CA LYS A 80 -27.91 -14.61 31.21
C LYS A 80 -27.96 -15.21 29.81
N TRP A 81 -26.91 -15.90 29.38
CA TRP A 81 -26.88 -16.55 28.08
C TRP A 81 -27.71 -17.84 28.05
N ASP A 82 -27.84 -18.54 29.16
CA ASP A 82 -28.74 -19.70 29.28
C ASP A 82 -30.20 -19.26 29.06
N ASP A 83 -30.65 -18.18 29.71
CA ASP A 83 -31.99 -17.61 29.52
C ASP A 83 -32.23 -17.14 28.07
N LEU A 84 -31.26 -16.41 27.49
CA LEU A 84 -31.36 -15.97 26.10
C LEU A 84 -31.40 -17.14 25.10
N CYS A 85 -30.60 -18.19 25.33
CA CYS A 85 -30.62 -19.37 24.47
C CYS A 85 -31.94 -20.15 24.62
N GLN A 86 -32.46 -20.28 25.85
CA GLN A 86 -33.72 -20.95 26.12
C GLN A 86 -34.91 -20.25 25.44
N LYS A 87 -34.88 -18.91 25.40
CA LYS A 87 -35.87 -18.10 24.66
C LYS A 87 -35.70 -18.18 23.14
N ALA A 88 -34.47 -18.40 22.65
CA ALA A 88 -34.19 -18.48 21.22
C ALA A 88 -34.70 -19.77 20.57
N VAL A 89 -34.67 -20.91 21.29
CA VAL A 89 -35.12 -22.23 20.79
C VAL A 89 -36.58 -22.22 20.30
N PRO A 90 -37.59 -21.81 21.10
CA PRO A 90 -38.97 -21.82 20.64
C PRO A 90 -39.25 -20.82 19.51
N LEU A 91 -38.52 -19.70 19.45
CA LEU A 91 -38.61 -18.76 18.33
C LEU A 91 -38.10 -19.37 17.02
N GLN A 92 -37.03 -20.16 17.10
CA GLN A 92 -36.49 -20.88 15.95
C GLN A 92 -37.42 -22.02 15.52
N GLU A 93 -38.06 -22.73 16.46
CA GLU A 93 -39.03 -23.79 16.15
C GLU A 93 -40.29 -23.25 15.47
N LYS A 94 -40.66 -22.00 15.76
CA LYS A 94 -41.69 -21.23 15.03
C LYS A 94 -41.25 -20.78 13.62
N GLY A 95 -40.06 -21.15 13.18
CA GLY A 95 -39.53 -20.86 11.85
C GLY A 95 -38.84 -19.49 11.70
N MET A 96 -38.63 -18.75 12.79
CA MET A 96 -37.96 -17.44 12.74
C MET A 96 -36.47 -17.59 12.40
N ALA A 97 -35.94 -16.71 11.55
CA ALA A 97 -34.54 -16.74 11.20
C ALA A 97 -33.65 -16.22 12.35
N TYR A 98 -32.46 -16.80 12.56
CA TYR A 98 -31.55 -16.37 13.62
C TYR A 98 -31.23 -14.86 13.68
N PRO A 99 -31.10 -14.11 12.55
CA PRO A 99 -30.93 -12.66 12.59
C PRO A 99 -32.14 -11.92 13.20
N GLU A 100 -33.35 -12.41 12.95
CA GLU A 100 -34.60 -11.85 13.49
C GLU A 100 -34.74 -12.17 14.97
N ILE A 101 -34.42 -13.41 15.36
CA ILE A 101 -34.37 -13.83 16.78
C ILE A 101 -33.35 -12.97 17.54
N ALA A 102 -32.18 -12.73 16.97
CA ALA A 102 -31.16 -11.89 17.60
C ALA A 102 -31.65 -10.45 17.82
N LYS A 103 -32.36 -9.88 16.84
CA LYS A 103 -33.00 -8.57 16.97
C LYS A 103 -34.09 -8.57 18.04
N HIS A 104 -34.93 -9.61 18.08
CA HIS A 104 -35.99 -9.76 19.08
C HIS A 104 -35.44 -9.88 20.51
N LEU A 105 -34.34 -10.61 20.68
CA LEU A 105 -33.66 -10.80 21.97
C LEU A 105 -32.65 -9.69 22.30
N SER A 106 -32.61 -8.61 21.51
CA SER A 106 -31.68 -7.48 21.68
C SER A 106 -30.21 -7.91 21.83
N CYS A 107 -29.77 -8.88 21.02
CA CYS A 107 -28.40 -9.39 21.05
C CYS A 107 -27.78 -9.49 19.65
N HIS A 108 -26.46 -9.58 19.58
CA HIS A 108 -25.77 -9.69 18.29
C HIS A 108 -25.85 -11.13 17.75
N VAL A 109 -26.19 -11.30 16.47
CA VAL A 109 -26.41 -12.62 15.83
C VAL A 109 -25.20 -13.56 15.94
N THR A 110 -23.98 -13.02 15.91
CA THR A 110 -22.76 -13.82 16.06
C THR A 110 -22.61 -14.38 17.47
N ASN A 111 -22.96 -13.59 18.49
CA ASN A 111 -22.86 -14.00 19.88
C ASN A 111 -23.94 -15.04 20.19
N LEU A 112 -25.18 -14.80 19.74
CA LEU A 112 -26.27 -15.78 19.84
C LEU A 112 -25.88 -17.12 19.20
N ARG A 113 -25.32 -17.10 17.99
CA ARG A 113 -24.84 -18.30 17.31
C ARG A 113 -23.75 -19.04 18.11
N GLN A 114 -22.76 -18.32 18.64
CA GLN A 114 -21.68 -18.92 19.42
C GLN A 114 -22.21 -19.55 20.71
N GLU A 115 -23.09 -18.86 21.42
CA GLU A 115 -23.64 -19.31 22.70
C GLU A 115 -24.62 -20.47 22.53
N LEU A 116 -25.41 -20.51 21.45
CA LEU A 116 -26.22 -21.66 21.07
C LEU A 116 -25.37 -22.88 20.71
N LYS A 117 -24.25 -22.68 19.98
CA LYS A 117 -23.31 -23.76 19.65
C LYS A 117 -22.65 -24.36 20.88
N LYS A 118 -22.20 -23.53 21.82
CA LYS A 118 -21.59 -23.99 23.09
C LYS A 118 -22.53 -24.90 23.89
N ARG A 119 -23.84 -24.69 23.74
CA ARG A 119 -24.90 -25.43 24.45
C ARG A 119 -25.54 -26.55 23.63
N GLY A 120 -25.06 -26.80 22.40
CA GLY A 120 -25.65 -27.81 21.52
C GLY A 120 -27.06 -27.48 20.98
N LEU A 121 -27.53 -26.23 21.13
CA LEU A 121 -28.87 -25.78 20.73
C LEU A 121 -28.93 -25.17 19.31
N TRP A 122 -27.80 -25.18 18.59
CA TRP A 122 -27.70 -24.62 17.25
C TRP A 122 -28.26 -25.60 16.20
N LYS A 123 -29.43 -25.27 15.61
CA LYS A 123 -30.11 -26.05 14.57
C LYS A 123 -29.89 -25.52 13.14
N GLY A 124 -29.09 -24.46 12.95
CA GLY A 124 -28.76 -23.94 11.62
C GLY A 124 -27.68 -24.74 10.89
N PHE A 125 -27.56 -24.57 9.58
CA PHE A 125 -26.49 -25.20 8.80
C PHE A 125 -25.11 -24.95 9.43
N SER A 126 -24.29 -26.01 9.49
CA SER A 126 -22.90 -25.87 9.89
C SER A 126 -22.17 -24.93 8.93
N ALA A 127 -21.04 -24.37 9.37
CA ALA A 127 -20.22 -23.55 8.47
C ALA A 127 -19.80 -24.35 7.23
N ASP A 128 -19.59 -25.65 7.39
CA ASP A 128 -19.21 -26.57 6.31
C ASP A 128 -20.36 -26.84 5.35
N GLN A 129 -21.59 -27.02 5.85
CA GLN A 129 -22.77 -27.18 5.00
C GLN A 129 -23.02 -25.94 4.14
N LEU A 130 -22.91 -24.73 4.71
CA LEU A 130 -23.02 -23.50 3.94
C LEU A 130 -21.89 -23.34 2.92
N ARG A 131 -20.68 -23.78 3.27
CA ARG A 131 -19.53 -23.79 2.35
C ARG A 131 -19.76 -24.75 1.18
N MET A 132 -20.25 -25.97 1.45
CA MET A 132 -20.60 -26.96 0.43
C MET A 132 -21.71 -26.43 -0.49
N GLN A 133 -22.78 -25.87 0.06
CA GLN A 133 -23.87 -25.31 -0.74
C GLN A 133 -23.41 -24.17 -1.65
N ARG A 134 -22.53 -23.27 -1.16
CA ARG A 134 -21.95 -22.21 -2.00
C ARG A 134 -21.03 -22.77 -3.08
N ALA A 135 -20.28 -23.82 -2.77
CA ALA A 135 -19.41 -24.48 -3.73
C ALA A 135 -20.25 -25.14 -4.84
N GLU A 136 -21.34 -25.82 -4.49
CA GLU A 136 -22.24 -26.47 -5.45
C GLU A 136 -22.92 -25.45 -6.37
N LYS A 137 -23.49 -24.38 -5.81
CA LYS A 137 -24.04 -23.27 -6.61
C LYS A 137 -22.98 -22.62 -7.52
N GLY A 138 -21.74 -22.54 -7.05
CA GLY A 138 -20.60 -22.09 -7.84
C GLY A 138 -20.31 -23.03 -9.02
N LYS A 139 -20.34 -24.34 -8.78
CA LYS A 139 -20.13 -25.38 -9.78
C LYS A 139 -21.22 -25.36 -10.84
N GLU A 140 -22.49 -25.32 -10.46
CA GLU A 140 -23.65 -25.22 -11.37
C GLU A 140 -23.56 -23.99 -12.28
N ARG A 141 -23.19 -22.84 -11.70
CA ARG A 141 -22.97 -21.60 -12.47
C ARG A 141 -21.88 -21.79 -13.52
N TRP A 142 -20.78 -22.42 -13.15
CA TRP A 142 -19.68 -22.70 -14.09
C TRP A 142 -20.03 -23.75 -15.14
N ASP A 143 -20.82 -24.76 -14.79
CA ASP A 143 -21.30 -25.76 -15.75
C ASP A 143 -22.12 -25.09 -16.84
N THR A 144 -22.99 -24.16 -16.46
CA THR A 144 -23.80 -23.36 -17.41
C THR A 144 -22.92 -22.48 -18.30
N LEU A 145 -21.98 -21.74 -17.70
CA LEU A 145 -21.06 -20.85 -18.45
C LEU A 145 -20.17 -21.64 -19.41
N CYS A 146 -19.69 -22.81 -19.01
CA CYS A 146 -18.86 -23.67 -19.86
C CYS A 146 -19.63 -24.20 -21.05
N LYS A 147 -20.88 -24.66 -20.85
CA LYS A 147 -21.76 -25.10 -21.96
C LYS A 147 -22.02 -23.97 -22.95
N GLN A 148 -22.32 -22.76 -22.46
CA GLN A 148 -22.47 -21.58 -23.33
C GLN A 148 -21.18 -21.27 -24.09
N ALA A 149 -20.04 -21.32 -23.42
CA ALA A 149 -18.75 -21.07 -24.07
C ALA A 149 -18.45 -22.05 -25.22
N VAL A 150 -18.81 -23.34 -25.07
CA VAL A 150 -18.65 -24.34 -26.13
C VAL A 150 -19.52 -23.99 -27.34
N ILE A 151 -20.81 -23.70 -27.14
CA ILE A 151 -21.73 -23.31 -28.23
C ILE A 151 -21.21 -22.07 -28.97
N LEU A 152 -20.78 -21.05 -28.22
CA LEU A 152 -20.25 -19.83 -28.83
C LEU A 152 -18.93 -20.09 -29.60
N HIS A 153 -18.13 -21.05 -29.16
CA HIS A 153 -16.91 -21.45 -29.86
C HIS A 153 -17.21 -22.24 -31.15
N GLU A 154 -18.22 -23.12 -31.13
CA GLU A 154 -18.70 -23.83 -32.31
C GLU A 154 -19.26 -22.87 -33.38
N GLN A 155 -19.84 -21.74 -32.95
CA GLN A 155 -20.23 -20.63 -33.84
C GLN A 155 -19.02 -19.83 -34.40
N GLY A 156 -17.79 -20.30 -34.16
CA GLY A 156 -16.56 -19.69 -34.68
C GLY A 156 -16.00 -18.54 -33.86
N MET A 157 -16.55 -18.23 -32.68
CA MET A 157 -16.00 -17.16 -31.85
C MET A 157 -14.72 -17.58 -31.11
N SER A 158 -13.75 -16.67 -31.07
CA SER A 158 -12.54 -16.87 -30.27
C SER A 158 -12.85 -16.86 -28.77
N TYR A 159 -12.13 -17.66 -27.98
CA TYR A 159 -12.24 -17.64 -26.50
C TYR A 159 -12.01 -16.25 -25.87
N THR A 160 -11.30 -15.34 -26.56
CA THR A 160 -11.15 -13.94 -26.14
C THR A 160 -12.42 -13.12 -26.32
N THR A 161 -13.18 -13.39 -27.37
CA THR A 161 -14.48 -12.75 -27.62
C THR A 161 -15.54 -13.34 -26.69
N ILE A 162 -15.52 -14.68 -26.53
CA ILE A 162 -16.41 -15.41 -25.63
C ILE A 162 -16.23 -14.91 -24.19
N GLY A 163 -14.98 -14.78 -23.72
CA GLY A 163 -14.71 -14.25 -22.38
C GLY A 163 -15.31 -12.86 -22.16
N ARG A 164 -15.22 -11.95 -23.15
CA ARG A 164 -15.86 -10.63 -23.08
C ARG A 164 -17.39 -10.73 -23.06
N LYS A 165 -17.98 -11.61 -23.87
CA LYS A 165 -19.43 -11.80 -23.96
C LYS A 165 -20.03 -12.40 -22.68
N LEU A 166 -19.29 -13.30 -22.02
CA LEU A 166 -19.70 -13.97 -20.78
C LEU A 166 -19.23 -13.25 -19.51
N ASP A 167 -18.70 -12.03 -19.64
CA ASP A 167 -18.07 -11.25 -18.55
C ASP A 167 -17.10 -12.09 -17.68
N CYS A 168 -16.22 -12.82 -18.37
CA CYS A 168 -15.33 -13.80 -17.79
C CYS A 168 -13.91 -13.65 -18.35
N PRO A 169 -12.87 -13.54 -17.49
CA PRO A 169 -11.49 -13.55 -17.96
C PRO A 169 -11.17 -14.85 -18.72
N ARG A 170 -10.61 -14.74 -19.93
CA ARG A 170 -10.23 -15.88 -20.79
C ARG A 170 -9.46 -16.96 -20.02
N ALA A 171 -8.50 -16.57 -19.19
CA ALA A 171 -7.68 -17.51 -18.42
C ALA A 171 -8.52 -18.33 -17.43
N LYS A 172 -9.51 -17.70 -16.79
CA LYS A 172 -10.42 -18.39 -15.86
C LYS A 172 -11.35 -19.33 -16.60
N LEU A 173 -11.91 -18.89 -17.73
CA LEU A 173 -12.73 -19.71 -18.60
C LEU A 173 -11.95 -20.94 -19.12
N GLU A 174 -10.69 -20.77 -19.52
CA GLU A 174 -9.82 -21.87 -19.96
C GLU A 174 -9.62 -22.91 -18.85
N VAL A 175 -9.34 -22.47 -17.62
CA VAL A 175 -9.18 -23.39 -16.47
C VAL A 175 -10.47 -24.16 -16.19
N GLU A 176 -11.62 -23.48 -16.18
CA GLU A 176 -12.90 -24.11 -15.86
C GLU A 176 -13.40 -25.05 -16.97
N LEU A 177 -13.10 -24.76 -18.24
CA LEU A 177 -13.34 -25.67 -19.37
C LEU A 177 -12.43 -26.90 -19.31
N LYS A 178 -11.14 -26.72 -18.99
CA LYS A 178 -10.18 -27.82 -18.84
C LYS A 178 -10.57 -28.79 -17.71
N LYS A 179 -10.97 -28.27 -16.55
CA LYS A 179 -11.46 -29.09 -15.43
C LYS A 179 -12.64 -29.99 -15.80
N ARG A 180 -13.40 -29.60 -16.82
CA ARG A 180 -14.60 -30.30 -17.31
C ARG A 180 -14.36 -31.11 -18.57
N GLY A 181 -13.13 -31.13 -19.10
CA GLY A 181 -12.81 -31.80 -20.36
C GLY A 181 -13.45 -31.17 -21.62
N LEU A 182 -13.95 -29.93 -21.53
CA LEU A 182 -14.66 -29.23 -22.61
C LEU A 182 -13.75 -28.27 -23.40
N TRP A 183 -12.45 -28.31 -23.16
CA TRP A 183 -11.51 -27.38 -23.77
C TRP A 183 -11.09 -27.86 -25.16
N ASN A 184 -11.66 -27.24 -26.20
CA ASN A 184 -11.34 -27.54 -27.60
C ASN A 184 -10.39 -26.50 -28.24
N GLY A 185 -9.72 -25.68 -27.43
CA GLY A 185 -8.78 -24.67 -27.90
C GLY A 185 -7.34 -25.18 -28.00
N ILE A 186 -6.54 -24.55 -28.85
CA ILE A 186 -5.09 -24.77 -28.91
C ILE A 186 -4.47 -24.47 -27.53
N SER A 187 -3.66 -25.41 -27.02
CA SER A 187 -2.97 -25.28 -25.73
C SER A 187 -2.01 -24.09 -25.73
N LEU A 188 -1.59 -23.64 -24.54
CA LEU A 188 -0.62 -22.55 -24.44
C LEU A 188 0.70 -22.93 -25.11
N GLU A 189 1.13 -24.18 -24.94
CA GLU A 189 2.34 -24.77 -25.52
C GLU A 189 2.24 -24.80 -27.05
N GLN A 190 1.11 -25.25 -27.59
CA GLN A 190 0.88 -25.26 -29.03
C GLN A 190 0.83 -23.84 -29.62
N ARG A 191 0.25 -22.85 -28.91
CA ARG A 191 0.31 -21.44 -29.36
C ARG A 191 1.72 -20.88 -29.37
N LYS A 192 2.53 -21.20 -28.34
CA LYS A 192 3.95 -20.82 -28.30
C LYS A 192 4.70 -21.46 -29.47
N GLU A 193 4.40 -22.70 -29.80
CA GLU A 193 5.01 -23.41 -30.92
C GLU A 193 4.60 -22.81 -32.27
N ILE A 194 3.32 -22.50 -32.48
CA ILE A 194 2.85 -21.80 -33.69
C ILE A 194 3.53 -20.43 -33.83
N ALA A 195 3.66 -19.69 -32.72
CA ALA A 195 4.35 -18.41 -32.71
C ALA A 195 5.84 -18.58 -33.02
N ARG A 196 6.50 -19.62 -32.49
CA ARG A 196 7.90 -19.96 -32.78
C ARG A 196 8.08 -20.23 -34.28
N LYS A 197 7.28 -21.12 -34.85
CA LYS A 197 7.31 -21.44 -36.29
C LYS A 197 7.07 -20.22 -37.18
N ARG A 198 6.13 -19.36 -36.80
CA ARG A 198 5.89 -18.08 -37.49
C ARG A 198 7.14 -17.20 -37.48
N TRP A 199 7.80 -17.08 -36.32
CA TRP A 199 9.03 -16.31 -36.21
C TRP A 199 10.19 -16.93 -36.95
N ASP A 200 10.30 -18.26 -36.98
CA ASP A 200 11.32 -18.97 -37.77
C ASP A 200 11.18 -18.60 -39.26
N ALA A 201 9.96 -18.65 -39.79
CA ALA A 201 9.67 -18.25 -41.17
C ALA A 201 9.98 -16.77 -41.46
N LEU A 202 9.59 -15.87 -40.54
CA LEU A 202 9.87 -14.43 -40.67
C LEU A 202 11.37 -14.12 -40.59
N CYS A 203 12.11 -14.82 -39.74
CA CYS A 203 13.56 -14.65 -39.62
C CYS A 203 14.29 -15.13 -40.88
N GLU A 204 13.87 -16.26 -41.48
CA GLU A 204 14.41 -16.70 -42.78
C GLU A 204 14.11 -15.71 -43.90
N GLN A 205 12.87 -15.18 -43.97
CA GLN A 205 12.54 -14.12 -44.92
C GLN A 205 13.39 -12.87 -44.71
N ALA A 206 13.62 -12.47 -43.45
CA ALA A 206 14.48 -11.33 -43.14
C ALA A 206 15.93 -11.55 -43.61
N LYS A 207 16.47 -12.75 -43.44
CA LYS A 207 17.81 -13.13 -43.91
C LYS A 207 17.91 -13.07 -45.43
N ILE A 208 16.89 -13.55 -46.16
CA ILE A 208 16.84 -13.47 -47.63
C ILE A 208 16.79 -12.01 -48.09
N LEU A 209 15.91 -11.19 -47.49
CA LEU A 209 15.80 -9.76 -47.82
C LEU A 209 17.11 -9.01 -47.55
N ARG A 210 17.83 -9.40 -46.50
CA ARG A 210 19.14 -8.82 -46.17
C ARG A 210 20.22 -9.19 -47.18
N ASN A 211 20.34 -10.48 -47.52
CA ASN A 211 21.38 -10.97 -48.42
C ASN A 211 21.15 -10.55 -49.87
N LYS A 212 19.90 -10.64 -50.36
CA LYS A 212 19.57 -10.38 -51.77
C LYS A 212 19.31 -8.91 -52.05
N GLN A 213 18.60 -8.21 -51.17
CA GLN A 213 18.15 -6.83 -51.42
C GLN A 213 18.98 -5.77 -50.68
N LYS A 214 19.98 -6.19 -49.89
CA LYS A 214 20.84 -5.31 -49.07
C LYS A 214 20.06 -4.30 -48.21
N LYS A 215 18.80 -4.61 -47.87
CA LYS A 215 17.93 -3.73 -47.08
C LYS A 215 18.40 -3.62 -45.63
N SER A 216 18.13 -2.49 -44.99
CA SER A 216 18.33 -2.32 -43.54
C SER A 216 17.29 -3.13 -42.76
N TYR A 217 17.63 -3.61 -41.57
CA TYR A 217 16.66 -4.32 -40.71
C TYR A 217 15.44 -3.47 -40.35
N LYS A 218 15.58 -2.15 -40.31
CA LYS A 218 14.47 -1.21 -40.13
C LYS A 218 13.47 -1.27 -41.30
N GLN A 219 13.96 -1.33 -42.54
CA GLN A 219 13.11 -1.48 -43.72
C GLN A 219 12.52 -2.88 -43.81
N ILE A 220 13.28 -3.91 -43.46
CA ILE A 220 12.82 -5.30 -43.43
C ILE A 220 11.69 -5.47 -42.40
N ALA A 221 11.85 -4.93 -41.19
CA ALA A 221 10.81 -4.99 -40.16
C ALA A 221 9.51 -4.30 -40.60
N LYS A 222 9.62 -3.12 -41.23
CA LYS A 222 8.47 -2.44 -41.82
C LYS A 222 7.78 -3.28 -42.91
N GLN A 223 8.55 -3.95 -43.76
CA GLN A 223 8.03 -4.82 -44.81
C GLN A 223 7.37 -6.10 -44.26
N LEU A 224 7.88 -6.64 -43.15
CA LEU A 224 7.33 -7.82 -42.47
C LEU A 224 6.21 -7.49 -41.46
N GLY A 225 5.83 -6.21 -41.32
CA GLY A 225 4.78 -5.77 -40.41
C GLY A 225 5.13 -5.98 -38.94
N CYS A 226 6.41 -5.96 -38.57
CA CYS A 226 6.87 -6.14 -37.19
C CYS A 226 7.73 -4.96 -36.71
N SER A 227 7.95 -4.90 -35.38
CA SER A 227 8.87 -3.92 -34.79
C SER A 227 10.33 -4.29 -35.10
N ASP A 228 11.14 -3.29 -35.39
CA ASP A 228 12.57 -3.45 -35.68
C ASP A 228 13.33 -4.08 -34.51
N SER A 229 13.08 -3.65 -33.28
CA SER A 229 13.69 -4.24 -32.08
C SER A 229 13.31 -5.71 -31.91
N VAL A 230 12.03 -6.05 -32.07
CA VAL A 230 11.55 -7.42 -31.93
C VAL A 230 12.16 -8.33 -33.00
N LEU A 231 12.26 -7.85 -34.25
CA LEU A 231 12.91 -8.61 -35.33
C LEU A 231 14.38 -8.87 -35.02
N VAL A 232 15.11 -7.87 -34.53
CA VAL A 232 16.52 -8.00 -34.16
C VAL A 232 16.69 -9.01 -33.02
N ASP A 233 15.86 -8.93 -31.98
CA ASP A 233 15.88 -9.86 -30.85
C ASP A 233 15.60 -11.31 -31.29
N GLU A 234 14.59 -11.53 -32.14
CA GLU A 234 14.25 -12.87 -32.63
C GLU A 234 15.33 -13.44 -33.56
N LEU A 235 16.02 -12.61 -34.34
CA LEU A 235 17.18 -13.00 -35.16
C LEU A 235 18.40 -13.34 -34.30
N MET A 236 18.66 -12.57 -33.22
CA MET A 236 19.75 -12.84 -32.29
C MET A 236 19.53 -14.16 -31.55
N LYS A 237 18.32 -14.43 -31.05
CA LYS A 237 17.98 -15.70 -30.39
C LYS A 237 18.25 -16.91 -31.28
N ARG A 238 18.06 -16.76 -32.59
CA ARG A 238 18.25 -17.82 -33.60
C ARG A 238 19.64 -17.86 -34.21
N LYS A 239 20.56 -17.01 -33.76
CA LYS A 239 21.93 -16.88 -34.31
C LYS A 239 21.94 -16.54 -35.81
N MET A 240 20.90 -15.87 -36.30
CA MET A 240 20.75 -15.45 -37.70
C MET A 240 21.09 -13.96 -37.91
N TRP A 241 21.46 -13.26 -36.83
CA TRP A 241 21.81 -11.84 -36.87
C TRP A 241 23.10 -11.61 -37.67
N GLN A 242 22.98 -10.85 -38.76
CA GLN A 242 24.12 -10.46 -39.62
C GLN A 242 24.57 -9.00 -39.42
N GLY A 243 24.12 -8.34 -38.34
CA GLY A 243 24.61 -7.00 -37.99
C GLY A 243 25.86 -7.07 -37.12
N GLU A 244 26.31 -5.92 -36.62
CA GLU A 244 27.44 -5.90 -35.68
C GLU A 244 27.08 -6.68 -34.41
N SER A 245 28.01 -7.50 -33.92
CA SER A 245 27.82 -8.20 -32.66
C SER A 245 27.71 -7.19 -31.51
N ALA A 246 26.95 -7.55 -30.47
CA ALA A 246 26.81 -6.71 -29.29
C ALA A 246 28.18 -6.35 -28.68
N GLU A 247 29.14 -7.29 -28.72
CA GLU A 247 30.52 -7.10 -28.27
C GLU A 247 31.28 -6.05 -29.08
N ARG A 248 31.17 -6.09 -30.42
CA ARG A 248 31.83 -5.10 -31.29
C ARG A 248 31.23 -3.71 -31.10
N ILE A 249 29.91 -3.62 -30.96
CA ILE A 249 29.21 -2.37 -30.63
C ILE A 249 29.67 -1.86 -29.26
N GLN A 250 29.85 -2.75 -28.29
CA GLN A 250 30.32 -2.39 -26.95
C GLN A 250 31.73 -1.82 -27.00
N LYS A 251 32.69 -2.48 -27.68
CA LYS A 251 34.06 -1.98 -27.85
C LYS A 251 34.10 -0.60 -28.51
N LYS A 252 33.34 -0.39 -29.59
CA LYS A 252 33.21 0.94 -30.21
C LYS A 252 32.74 2.00 -29.22
N TRP A 253 31.71 1.67 -28.43
CA TRP A 253 31.22 2.60 -27.40
C TRP A 253 32.23 2.82 -26.27
N ASP A 254 33.05 1.83 -25.93
CA ASP A 254 34.10 1.98 -24.93
C ASP A 254 35.18 2.96 -25.42
N GLU A 255 35.60 2.83 -26.68
CA GLU A 255 36.52 3.77 -27.34
C GLU A 255 35.94 5.19 -27.42
N PHE A 256 34.68 5.32 -27.88
CA PHE A 256 34.01 6.62 -27.93
C PHE A 256 33.85 7.26 -26.55
N CYS A 257 33.55 6.48 -25.51
CA CYS A 257 33.44 7.01 -24.16
C CYS A 257 34.80 7.48 -23.62
N LYS A 258 35.90 6.79 -23.94
CA LYS A 258 37.26 7.24 -23.60
C LYS A 258 37.61 8.54 -24.30
N GLN A 259 37.34 8.64 -25.61
CA GLN A 259 37.54 9.89 -26.36
C GLN A 259 36.70 11.04 -25.76
N ALA A 260 35.44 10.77 -25.40
CA ALA A 260 34.59 11.77 -24.78
C ALA A 260 35.11 12.28 -23.43
N VAL A 261 35.81 11.45 -22.65
CA VAL A 261 36.49 11.89 -21.41
C VAL A 261 37.65 12.84 -21.72
N VAL A 262 38.51 12.48 -22.68
CA VAL A 262 39.64 13.36 -23.08
C VAL A 262 39.14 14.72 -23.58
N LEU A 263 38.13 14.73 -24.44
CA LEU A 263 37.53 15.96 -24.95
C LEU A 263 36.85 16.77 -23.84
N ARG A 264 36.37 16.10 -22.79
CA ARG A 264 35.76 16.75 -21.62
C ARG A 264 36.82 17.42 -20.73
N GLU A 265 37.97 16.77 -20.55
CA GLU A 265 39.13 17.32 -19.83
C GLU A 265 39.70 18.56 -20.55
N GLN A 266 39.62 18.61 -21.88
CA GLN A 266 39.93 19.79 -22.70
C GLN A 266 38.88 20.92 -22.58
N GLY A 267 37.90 20.80 -21.68
CA GLY A 267 36.90 21.83 -21.39
C GLY A 267 35.68 21.82 -22.30
N MET A 268 35.55 20.89 -23.25
CA MET A 268 34.40 20.87 -24.14
C MET A 268 33.11 20.42 -23.44
N SER A 269 31.99 21.03 -23.83
CA SER A 269 30.66 20.61 -23.38
C SER A 269 30.24 19.28 -24.01
N TYR A 270 29.47 18.45 -23.29
CA TYR A 270 28.95 17.18 -23.84
C TYR A 270 28.12 17.37 -25.13
N LYS A 271 27.43 18.49 -25.28
CA LYS A 271 26.75 18.86 -26.53
C LYS A 271 27.71 19.00 -27.71
N HIS A 272 28.84 19.67 -27.52
CA HIS A 272 29.87 19.83 -28.55
C HIS A 272 30.59 18.51 -28.84
N ILE A 273 30.94 17.76 -27.79
CA ILE A 273 31.56 16.43 -27.91
C ILE A 273 30.66 15.49 -28.71
N ALA A 274 29.36 15.43 -28.37
CA ALA A 274 28.41 14.59 -29.08
C ALA A 274 28.27 14.98 -30.56
N LYS A 275 28.24 16.28 -30.86
CA LYS A 275 28.21 16.78 -32.24
C LYS A 275 29.49 16.41 -33.01
N GLN A 276 30.66 16.56 -32.39
CA GLN A 276 31.96 16.22 -32.98
C GLN A 276 32.09 14.71 -33.26
N LEU A 277 31.54 13.87 -32.38
CA LEU A 277 31.54 12.42 -32.53
C LEU A 277 30.37 11.89 -33.38
N GLY A 278 29.49 12.75 -33.89
CA GLY A 278 28.35 12.36 -34.74
C GLY A 278 27.21 11.64 -34.02
N TYR A 279 27.08 11.80 -32.70
CA TYR A 279 26.06 11.14 -31.88
C TYR A 279 25.12 12.14 -31.19
N ASN A 280 23.96 11.64 -30.75
CA ASN A 280 23.06 12.41 -29.90
C ASN A 280 23.62 12.54 -28.48
N GLU A 281 23.63 13.75 -27.92
CA GLU A 281 24.10 14.07 -26.56
C GLU A 281 23.49 13.16 -25.50
N THR A 282 22.19 12.91 -25.56
CA THR A 282 21.49 12.06 -24.58
C THR A 282 21.96 10.61 -24.63
N THR A 283 22.31 10.12 -25.83
CA THR A 283 22.80 8.75 -26.03
C THR A 283 24.22 8.63 -25.51
N LEU A 284 25.08 9.60 -25.79
CA LEU A 284 26.44 9.68 -25.26
C LEU A 284 26.43 9.68 -23.73
N ILE A 285 25.67 10.60 -23.11
CA ILE A 285 25.56 10.70 -21.64
C ILE A 285 25.08 9.39 -21.03
N ARG A 286 24.04 8.76 -21.60
CA ARG A 286 23.53 7.47 -21.11
C ARG A 286 24.60 6.37 -21.17
N LYS A 287 25.36 6.31 -22.26
CA LYS A 287 26.42 5.32 -22.47
C LYS A 287 27.62 5.55 -21.55
N MET A 288 27.98 6.81 -21.27
CA MET A 288 29.02 7.17 -20.30
C MET A 288 28.59 6.87 -18.86
N LYS A 289 27.34 7.19 -18.49
CA LYS A 289 26.79 6.87 -17.15
C LYS A 289 26.81 5.37 -16.86
N LYS A 290 26.40 4.54 -17.83
CA LYS A 290 26.44 3.07 -17.68
C LYS A 290 27.85 2.53 -17.40
N ARG A 291 28.88 3.29 -17.80
CA ARG A 291 30.30 2.94 -17.65
C ARG A 291 30.99 3.64 -16.47
N GLY A 292 30.28 4.47 -15.71
CA GLY A 292 30.87 5.25 -14.62
C GLY A 292 31.79 6.39 -15.07
N LEU A 293 31.84 6.73 -16.36
CA LEU A 293 32.76 7.74 -16.93
C LEU A 293 32.16 9.15 -17.01
N TRP A 294 30.95 9.33 -16.50
CA TRP A 294 30.24 10.61 -16.64
C TRP A 294 30.63 11.59 -15.53
N GLN A 295 31.30 12.67 -15.92
CA GLN A 295 31.80 13.74 -15.05
C GLN A 295 30.83 14.93 -14.93
N GLY A 296 29.51 14.69 -14.98
CA GLY A 296 28.49 15.74 -14.86
C GLY A 296 27.88 15.81 -13.46
N PHE A 297 27.24 16.93 -13.14
CA PHE A 297 26.46 17.07 -11.92
C PHE A 297 25.19 16.22 -11.98
N SER A 298 24.92 15.44 -10.93
CA SER A 298 23.65 14.71 -10.78
C SER A 298 22.45 15.66 -10.87
N ARG A 299 21.25 15.12 -11.10
CA ARG A 299 20.04 15.96 -11.18
C ARG A 299 19.83 16.73 -9.88
N GLU A 300 20.20 16.13 -8.76
CA GLU A 300 20.17 16.68 -7.41
C GLU A 300 21.21 17.80 -7.27
N GLN A 301 22.45 17.57 -7.73
CA GLN A 301 23.50 18.59 -7.72
C GLN A 301 23.18 19.78 -8.63
N ILE A 302 22.57 19.55 -9.80
CA ILE A 302 22.12 20.64 -10.69
C ILE A 302 21.02 21.47 -10.01
N LYS A 303 20.05 20.81 -9.36
CA LYS A 303 18.99 21.50 -8.61
C LYS A 303 19.57 22.29 -7.43
N GLU A 304 20.52 21.71 -6.70
CA GLU A 304 21.16 22.36 -5.55
C GLU A 304 22.02 23.55 -5.99
N ASN A 305 22.79 23.42 -7.06
CA ASN A 305 23.57 24.53 -7.62
C ASN A 305 22.65 25.63 -8.17
N ALA A 306 21.55 25.28 -8.83
CA ALA A 306 20.55 26.24 -9.27
C ALA A 306 19.88 26.94 -8.08
N ARG A 307 19.58 26.20 -7.00
CA ARG A 307 19.03 26.75 -5.75
C ARG A 307 19.98 27.76 -5.14
N LYS A 308 21.25 27.41 -4.92
CA LYS A 308 22.28 28.30 -4.39
C LYS A 308 22.47 29.56 -5.23
N ARG A 309 22.50 29.41 -6.56
CA ARG A 309 22.57 30.56 -7.48
C ARG A 309 21.37 31.51 -7.28
N TRP A 310 20.17 30.97 -7.17
CA TRP A 310 18.97 31.76 -6.96
C TRP A 310 18.88 32.34 -5.55
N ASP A 311 19.42 31.66 -4.53
CA ASP A 311 19.51 32.19 -3.17
C ASP A 311 20.35 33.47 -3.17
N ASN A 312 21.56 33.43 -3.74
CA ASN A 312 22.42 34.61 -3.88
C ASN A 312 21.76 35.75 -4.67
N LEU A 313 21.13 35.45 -5.81
CA LEU A 313 20.43 36.47 -6.62
C LEU A 313 19.23 37.07 -5.88
N CYS A 314 18.50 36.27 -5.10
CA CYS A 314 17.37 36.75 -4.30
C CYS A 314 17.85 37.64 -3.15
N GLU A 315 18.95 37.29 -2.48
CA GLU A 315 19.55 38.09 -1.41
C GLU A 315 19.99 39.46 -1.95
N GLN A 316 20.73 39.48 -3.07
CA GLN A 316 21.13 40.72 -3.74
C GLN A 316 19.92 41.56 -4.18
N ALA A 317 18.86 40.90 -4.69
CA ALA A 317 17.63 41.59 -5.06
C ALA A 317 16.91 42.22 -3.86
N VAL A 318 16.97 41.61 -2.67
CA VAL A 318 16.40 42.19 -1.44
C VAL A 318 17.19 43.41 -0.99
N ILE A 319 18.52 43.37 -1.06
CA ILE A 319 19.40 44.50 -0.71
C ILE A 319 19.11 45.69 -1.65
N LEU A 320 19.16 45.46 -2.97
CA LEU A 320 18.85 46.50 -3.98
C LEU A 320 17.43 47.05 -3.81
N ARG A 321 16.49 46.23 -3.33
CA ARG A 321 15.13 46.65 -3.06
C ARG A 321 14.99 47.50 -1.81
N ARG A 322 15.73 47.19 -0.75
CA ARG A 322 15.69 47.93 0.54
C ARG A 322 16.45 49.24 0.44
N GLU A 323 17.67 49.20 -0.09
CA GLU A 323 18.60 50.34 -0.05
C GLU A 323 18.38 51.29 -1.23
N GLN A 324 18.24 50.76 -2.44
CA GLN A 324 18.15 51.57 -3.65
C GLN A 324 16.71 51.80 -4.15
N ARG A 325 15.72 51.24 -3.44
CA ARG A 325 14.28 51.30 -3.77
C ARG A 325 13.97 50.98 -5.24
N LEU A 326 14.73 50.08 -5.85
CA LEU A 326 14.55 49.75 -7.27
C LEU A 326 13.33 48.85 -7.50
N SER A 327 12.65 49.00 -8.65
CA SER A 327 11.60 48.05 -9.07
C SER A 327 12.22 46.69 -9.38
N TYR A 328 11.46 45.59 -9.27
CA TYR A 328 12.04 44.25 -9.51
C TYR A 328 12.47 44.05 -10.96
N TRP A 329 11.87 44.80 -11.89
CA TRP A 329 12.29 44.85 -13.29
C TRP A 329 13.67 45.53 -13.44
N LYS A 330 13.92 46.65 -12.75
CA LYS A 330 15.24 47.31 -12.75
C LYS A 330 16.30 46.43 -12.09
N ILE A 331 15.95 45.79 -10.98
CA ILE A 331 16.84 44.84 -10.27
C ILE A 331 17.20 43.65 -11.17
N SER A 332 16.23 43.08 -11.90
CA SER A 332 16.54 41.96 -12.80
C SER A 332 17.46 42.34 -13.95
N LEU A 333 17.36 43.58 -14.45
CA LEU A 333 18.28 44.09 -15.46
C LEU A 333 19.70 44.24 -14.89
N GLN A 334 19.83 44.76 -13.66
CA GLN A 334 21.11 44.93 -12.97
C GLN A 334 21.77 43.59 -12.60
N LEU A 335 20.98 42.58 -12.25
CA LEU A 335 21.45 41.23 -11.92
C LEU A 335 21.55 40.30 -13.15
N CYS A 336 21.34 40.83 -14.36
CA CYS A 336 21.34 40.09 -15.63
C CYS A 336 20.52 38.78 -15.55
N CYS A 337 19.32 38.84 -14.96
CA CYS A 337 18.46 37.68 -14.79
C CYS A 337 17.04 37.95 -15.30
N ASP A 338 16.28 36.88 -15.56
CA ASP A 338 14.90 37.03 -16.04
C ASP A 338 13.99 37.60 -14.94
N SER A 339 13.32 38.71 -15.23
CA SER A 339 12.46 39.42 -14.27
C SER A 339 11.30 38.57 -13.75
N THR A 340 10.75 37.69 -14.59
CA THR A 340 9.61 36.84 -14.23
C THR A 340 10.05 35.69 -13.34
N MET A 341 11.22 35.10 -13.60
CA MET A 341 11.83 34.08 -12.77
C MET A 341 12.29 34.66 -11.44
N LEU A 342 12.92 35.83 -11.43
CA LEU A 342 13.30 36.52 -10.19
C LEU A 342 12.09 36.74 -9.29
N GLY A 343 10.97 37.23 -9.84
CA GLY A 343 9.73 37.40 -9.09
C GLY A 343 9.17 36.08 -8.53
N LYS A 344 9.21 35.00 -9.30
CA LYS A 344 8.76 33.66 -8.86
C LYS A 344 9.66 33.10 -7.75
N GLU A 345 10.99 33.19 -7.91
CA GLU A 345 11.95 32.67 -6.95
C GLU A 345 11.96 33.46 -5.63
N LEU A 346 11.74 34.78 -5.69
CA LEU A 346 11.52 35.62 -4.50
C LEU A 346 10.23 35.25 -3.77
N LYS A 347 9.13 35.00 -4.49
CA LYS A 347 7.85 34.58 -3.87
C LYS A 347 7.97 33.22 -3.19
N LYS A 348 8.63 32.25 -3.85
CA LYS A 348 8.88 30.92 -3.26
C LYS A 348 9.66 30.98 -1.95
N ARG A 349 10.52 31.98 -1.80
CA ARG A 349 11.34 32.21 -0.60
C ARG A 349 10.71 33.17 0.41
N GLY A 350 9.52 33.70 0.14
CA GLY A 350 8.87 34.70 1.01
C GLY A 350 9.54 36.08 1.01
N LEU A 351 10.45 36.35 0.06
CA LEU A 351 11.24 37.59 -0.02
C LEU A 351 10.62 38.66 -0.94
N TYR A 352 9.47 38.36 -1.54
CA TYR A 352 8.80 39.28 -2.46
C TYR A 352 8.08 40.42 -1.73
N ARG A 353 8.46 41.66 -2.01
CA ARG A 353 7.86 42.88 -1.45
C ARG A 353 7.15 43.69 -2.53
N LYS A 354 5.85 43.97 -2.36
CA LYS A 354 5.08 44.81 -3.30
C LYS A 354 5.72 46.20 -3.40
N PHE A 355 5.93 46.68 -4.62
CA PHE A 355 6.47 48.02 -4.86
C PHE A 355 5.40 49.05 -4.51
N HIS A 356 5.63 49.87 -3.49
CA HIS A 356 4.77 51.00 -3.16
C HIS A 356 5.57 52.27 -3.34
N LYS A 357 5.16 53.12 -4.28
CA LYS A 357 5.87 54.32 -4.70
C LYS A 357 5.90 55.42 -3.62
N TYR A 358 5.09 55.30 -2.55
CA TYR A 358 4.81 56.38 -1.58
C TYR A 358 4.93 56.01 -0.08
N ILE A 359 5.53 54.87 0.28
CA ILE A 359 5.71 54.53 1.71
C ILE A 359 6.98 55.20 2.27
N LYS A 360 6.86 55.88 3.43
CA LYS A 360 7.93 56.51 4.22
C LYS A 360 8.70 55.43 5.00
N GLN A 361 9.93 55.74 5.39
CA GLN A 361 10.92 54.80 5.92
C GLN A 361 10.50 54.08 7.23
N ASP A 362 9.53 54.64 7.95
CA ASP A 362 9.17 54.24 9.31
C ASP A 362 8.25 53.00 9.41
N ASP A 363 7.67 52.54 8.29
CA ASP A 363 6.77 51.37 8.27
C ASP A 363 7.50 50.02 8.08
N TYR A 364 8.84 49.99 8.17
CA TYR A 364 9.67 48.81 7.87
C TYR A 364 10.61 48.38 9.01
N LEU A 365 10.21 48.59 10.27
CA LEU A 365 10.81 47.89 11.43
C LEU A 365 10.22 46.48 11.59
#